data_AF-A0A8H5R185-F1
#
_entry.id   AF-A0A8H5R185-F1
#
_cell.length_a   1.000
_cell.length_b   1.000
_cell.length_c   1.000
_cell.angle_alpha   90.00
_cell.angle_beta   90.00
_cell.angle_gamma   90.00
#
_symmetry.space_group_name_H-M   'P 1'
#
loop_
_entity.id
_entity.type
_entity.pdbx_description
1 polymer ?
#
loop_
_entity_poly.entity_id
_entity_poly.type
_entity_poly.pdbx_seq_one_letter_code
_entity_poly.pdbx_strand_id
1 'polypeptide(L)'
;MVKIDDVFLNKAVKKGLDTIQKGGHLELEDPNEIGKFIFGILASGLELIPGYGDALAAVLNLFSSLIFQPKSAADIWEKLFKRIEQMIDSKIEEYHLETLKDKLAGLDAAINDFSALVKKHDEGKDVTTLLLGYFTSLHQTMIVSMSEFTSPKYGVASLPWFALAATMHLKLLGDGIRHGRKWGFSADEVEFLQETFDKLTTETATVSQAEIASRHKLFLENLMLDDTRMSEVPAETLEKWKFVHAYLATMDDHAVPAIETSSYVTYAKATYESGRHNVKPEWEGLSGDDTGAETGAKFRAKMQYDADMTIHVLNYADFWPYLAGKDLTEEALTNLDREIFASRGRYDIRVNGNPWVDKPFPPVKRGENDQITAVYGGGVTNVELLQIKYGNTWGTAYGSDAIDKASTTNLDIKAGDYLSWLDVWFGQKLGCAQFWLNNGNMLREVGGSKKTRGKLWFVDHQVTSVYGINYESYPPSGLEGIIVGFRPLYLKSDQGE
;
A
#
# COMPACT_ATOMS: atom_id res chain seq x y z
N MET A 1 -10.01 12.61 -16.78
CA MET A 1 -8.58 12.50 -16.38
C MET A 1 -8.53 12.31 -14.86
N VAL A 2 -7.69 11.40 -14.35
CA VAL A 2 -7.53 11.20 -12.89
C VAL A 2 -6.51 12.20 -12.38
N LYS A 3 -6.79 12.83 -11.23
CA LYS A 3 -5.90 13.77 -10.54
C LYS A 3 -5.91 13.50 -9.05
N ILE A 4 -4.86 13.94 -8.38
CA ILE A 4 -4.77 13.91 -6.92
C ILE A 4 -5.73 14.92 -6.32
N ASP A 5 -6.44 14.51 -5.27
CA ASP A 5 -7.27 15.40 -4.47
C ASP A 5 -6.44 16.07 -3.37
N ASP A 6 -5.78 17.16 -3.71
CA ASP A 6 -4.92 17.90 -2.79
C ASP A 6 -5.68 18.38 -1.55
N VAL A 7 -6.98 18.67 -1.65
CA VAL A 7 -7.79 19.10 -0.50
C VAL A 7 -7.99 17.93 0.46
N PHE A 8 -8.31 16.75 -0.05
CA PHE A 8 -8.44 15.54 0.76
C PHE A 8 -7.10 15.19 1.40
N LEU A 9 -6.01 15.14 0.63
CA LEU A 9 -4.67 14.84 1.17
C LEU A 9 -4.26 15.86 2.22
N ASN A 10 -4.44 17.16 1.97
CA ASN A 10 -4.15 18.21 2.94
C ASN A 10 -5.01 18.14 4.21
N LYS A 11 -6.21 17.55 4.17
CA LYS A 11 -7.05 17.43 5.37
C LYS A 11 -6.76 16.15 6.14
N ALA A 12 -6.71 15.02 5.44
CA ALA A 12 -6.59 13.69 6.01
C ALA A 12 -5.15 13.39 6.44
N VAL A 13 -4.18 13.73 5.60
CA VAL A 13 -2.78 13.36 5.82
C VAL A 13 -2.10 14.40 6.71
N LYS A 14 -2.19 15.71 6.39
CA LYS A 14 -1.54 16.80 7.17
C LYS A 14 -1.79 16.72 8.66
N LYS A 15 -3.05 16.54 9.09
CA LYS A 15 -3.39 16.44 10.51
C LYS A 15 -2.68 15.26 11.18
N GLY A 16 -2.62 14.12 10.50
CA GLY A 16 -1.88 12.96 10.99
C GLY A 16 -0.37 13.21 11.02
N LEU A 17 0.21 13.76 9.95
CA LEU A 17 1.64 14.11 9.91
C LEU A 17 2.02 15.12 10.99
N ASP A 18 1.19 16.14 11.22
CA ASP A 18 1.41 17.15 12.26
C ASP A 18 1.35 16.52 13.66
N THR A 19 0.42 15.58 13.89
CA THR A 19 0.36 14.81 15.14
C THR A 19 1.65 14.01 15.32
N ILE A 20 2.08 13.27 14.30
CA ILE A 20 3.29 12.45 14.31
C ILE A 20 4.53 13.31 14.59
N GLN A 21 4.70 14.42 13.86
CA GLN A 21 5.84 15.33 14.00
C GLN A 21 5.93 15.97 15.39
N LYS A 22 4.80 16.14 16.06
CA LYS A 22 4.74 16.65 17.45
C LYS A 22 4.97 15.58 18.52
N GLY A 23 5.33 14.35 18.12
CA GLY A 23 5.49 13.21 19.02
C GLY A 23 4.15 12.71 19.59
N GLY A 24 3.04 13.03 18.93
CA GLY A 24 1.72 12.49 19.27
C GLY A 24 1.52 11.10 18.68
N HIS A 25 0.64 10.31 19.31
CA HIS A 25 0.29 8.97 18.83
C HIS A 25 -0.86 9.03 17.83
N LEU A 26 -0.78 8.20 16.79
CA LEU A 26 -1.92 7.92 15.92
C LEU A 26 -2.78 6.83 16.57
N GLU A 27 -4.03 7.14 16.89
CA GLU A 27 -5.02 6.13 17.25
C GLU A 27 -5.55 5.53 15.95
N LEU A 28 -5.09 4.32 15.60
CA LEU A 28 -5.57 3.60 14.41
C LEU A 28 -6.17 2.27 14.84
N GLU A 29 -7.34 1.95 14.28
CA GLU A 29 -8.06 0.73 14.59
C GLU A 29 -7.79 -0.36 13.54
N ASP A 30 -7.65 0.03 12.26
CA ASP A 30 -7.38 -0.88 11.14
C ASP A 30 -5.97 -0.68 10.54
N PRO A 31 -5.25 -1.78 10.18
CA PRO A 31 -3.94 -1.68 9.52
C PRO A 31 -3.90 -0.95 8.20
N ASN A 32 -4.99 -0.94 7.44
CA ASN A 32 -5.07 -0.23 6.18
C ASN A 32 -5.05 1.29 6.37
N GLU A 33 -5.26 1.79 7.60
CA GLU A 33 -5.14 3.21 7.89
C GLU A 33 -3.70 3.72 7.76
N ILE A 34 -2.71 2.83 7.86
CA ILE A 34 -1.32 3.22 7.63
C ILE A 34 -1.09 3.63 6.18
N GLY A 35 -1.75 2.95 5.23
CA GLY A 35 -1.52 3.15 3.80
C GLY A 35 -1.70 4.60 3.36
N LYS A 36 -2.67 5.34 3.93
CA LYS A 36 -2.89 6.76 3.61
C LYS A 36 -1.75 7.67 4.05
N PHE A 37 -1.10 7.36 5.17
CA PHE A 37 0.00 8.16 5.67
C PHE A 37 1.25 7.92 4.82
N ILE A 38 1.51 6.66 4.45
CA ILE A 38 2.61 6.33 3.53
C ILE A 38 2.37 6.96 2.15
N PHE A 39 1.16 6.85 1.61
CA PHE A 39 0.78 7.55 0.37
C PHE A 39 1.00 9.06 0.48
N GLY A 40 0.58 9.67 1.59
CA GLY A 40 0.79 11.09 1.81
C GLY A 40 2.26 11.49 1.95
N ILE A 41 3.10 10.63 2.51
CA ILE A 41 4.55 10.80 2.54
C ILE A 41 5.14 10.73 1.14
N LEU A 42 4.74 9.75 0.33
CA LEU A 42 5.15 9.63 -1.08
C LEU A 42 4.72 10.86 -1.88
N ALA A 43 3.47 11.29 -1.74
CA ALA A 43 2.93 12.49 -2.40
C ALA A 43 3.67 13.76 -1.96
N SER A 44 4.06 13.87 -0.68
CA SER A 44 4.90 14.97 -0.18
C SER A 44 6.30 14.93 -0.81
N GLY A 45 6.90 13.74 -0.94
CA GLY A 45 8.21 13.55 -1.58
C GLY A 45 8.22 13.89 -3.07
N LEU A 46 7.05 13.96 -3.70
CA LEU A 46 6.84 14.41 -5.07
C LEU A 46 6.36 15.88 -5.16
N GLU A 47 6.35 16.61 -4.04
CA GLU A 47 5.86 17.99 -3.93
C GLU A 47 4.39 18.18 -4.34
N LEU A 48 3.58 17.11 -4.30
CA LEU A 48 2.16 17.15 -4.67
C LEU A 48 1.30 17.77 -3.55
N ILE A 49 1.88 18.00 -2.36
CA ILE A 49 1.21 18.60 -1.22
C ILE A 49 1.80 19.99 -0.92
N PRO A 50 1.09 21.08 -1.23
CA PRO A 50 1.56 22.43 -0.96
C PRO A 50 1.93 22.65 0.52
N GLY A 51 3.14 23.17 0.76
CA GLY A 51 3.64 23.53 2.10
C GLY A 51 4.36 22.41 2.85
N TYR A 52 4.36 21.17 2.32
CA TYR A 52 5.32 20.14 2.69
C TYR A 52 6.44 20.17 1.65
N GLY A 53 7.55 20.86 1.98
CA GLY A 53 8.70 20.89 1.08
C GLY A 53 9.36 19.51 0.92
N ASP A 54 10.19 19.37 -0.11
CA ASP A 54 11.01 18.21 -0.47
C ASP A 54 12.11 17.84 0.57
N ALA A 55 11.85 18.09 1.85
CA ALA A 55 12.83 17.78 2.89
C ALA A 55 12.84 16.26 3.10
N LEU A 56 13.87 15.60 2.55
CA LEU A 56 14.25 14.20 2.84
C LEU A 56 14.10 13.88 4.34
N ALA A 57 14.54 14.81 5.19
CA ALA A 57 14.42 14.74 6.64
C ALA A 57 12.97 14.62 7.14
N ALA A 58 12.03 15.38 6.56
CA ALA A 58 10.63 15.31 6.94
C ALA A 58 10.02 13.96 6.53
N VAL A 59 10.30 13.50 5.30
CA VAL A 59 9.80 12.23 4.77
C VAL A 59 10.35 11.05 5.59
N LEU A 60 11.65 11.02 5.85
CA LEU A 60 12.27 9.94 6.60
C LEU A 60 11.91 9.95 8.09
N ASN A 61 11.79 11.13 8.73
CA ASN A 61 11.31 11.22 10.12
C ASN A 61 9.85 10.75 10.26
N LEU A 62 9.03 10.96 9.24
CA LEU A 62 7.65 10.46 9.22
C LEU A 62 7.63 8.95 9.08
N PHE A 63 8.47 8.37 8.21
CA PHE A 63 8.64 6.92 8.11
C PHE A 63 9.10 6.29 9.42
N SER A 64 10.15 6.84 10.03
CA SER A 64 10.63 6.49 11.37
C SER A 64 9.49 6.46 12.39
N SER A 65 8.74 7.56 12.46
CA SER A 65 7.69 7.69 13.47
C SER A 65 6.51 6.73 13.23
N LEU A 66 6.24 6.36 11.97
CA LEU A 66 5.24 5.35 11.62
C LEU A 66 5.70 3.90 11.88
N ILE A 67 6.98 3.66 12.14
CA ILE A 67 7.49 2.31 12.41
C ILE A 67 7.78 2.14 13.90
N PHE A 68 8.36 3.16 14.54
CA PHE A 68 8.99 3.03 15.86
C PHE A 68 8.29 3.73 17.01
N GLN A 69 7.23 4.51 16.78
CA GLN A 69 6.51 5.15 17.88
C GLN A 69 5.81 4.08 18.75
N PRO A 70 6.10 4.01 20.06
CA PRO A 70 5.54 3.00 20.93
C PRO A 70 4.03 3.24 21.14
N LYS A 71 3.25 2.16 21.04
CA LYS A 71 1.80 2.01 21.36
C LYS A 71 0.76 2.12 20.24
N SER A 72 1.13 2.31 18.96
CA SER A 72 0.13 2.12 17.90
C SER A 72 0.71 1.59 16.60
N ALA A 73 1.71 2.23 16.01
CA ALA A 73 2.13 1.90 14.66
C ALA A 73 2.82 0.53 14.52
N ALA A 74 3.73 0.18 15.44
CA ALA A 74 4.36 -1.15 15.48
C ALA A 74 3.33 -2.28 15.68
N ASP A 75 2.37 -2.09 16.61
CA ASP A 75 1.28 -3.05 16.86
C ASP A 75 0.40 -3.23 15.62
N ILE A 76 0.24 -2.17 14.82
CA ILE A 76 -0.56 -2.21 13.60
C ILE A 76 0.16 -2.93 12.46
N TRP A 77 1.47 -2.74 12.30
CA TRP A 77 2.26 -3.53 11.37
C TRP A 77 2.21 -5.02 11.75
N GLU A 78 2.32 -5.34 13.04
CA GLU A 78 2.12 -6.72 13.51
C GLU A 78 0.72 -7.26 13.20
N LYS A 79 -0.33 -6.44 13.33
CA LYS A 79 -1.69 -6.83 12.90
C LYS A 79 -1.74 -7.10 11.40
N LEU A 80 -1.08 -6.29 10.57
CA LEU A 80 -0.99 -6.51 9.13
C LEU A 80 -0.27 -7.83 8.81
N PHE A 81 0.87 -8.11 9.47
CA PHE A 81 1.58 -9.38 9.28
C PHE A 81 0.74 -10.56 9.68
N LYS A 82 0.17 -10.55 10.88
CA LYS A 82 -0.70 -11.63 11.35
C LYS A 82 -1.87 -11.86 10.38
N ARG A 83 -2.44 -10.79 9.81
CA ARG A 83 -3.48 -10.87 8.77
C ARG A 83 -2.96 -11.55 7.51
N ILE A 84 -1.79 -11.17 6.99
CA ILE A 84 -1.19 -11.77 5.79
C ILE A 84 -0.77 -13.23 6.04
N GLU A 85 -0.11 -13.53 7.15
CA GLU A 85 0.33 -14.88 7.55
C GLU A 85 -0.85 -15.86 7.61
N GLN A 86 -1.98 -15.42 8.18
CA GLN A 86 -3.21 -16.21 8.23
C GLN A 86 -3.76 -16.53 6.83
N MET A 87 -3.57 -15.63 5.86
CA MET A 87 -4.02 -15.84 4.48
C MET A 87 -3.14 -16.81 3.69
N ILE A 88 -1.82 -16.83 3.91
CA ILE A 88 -0.88 -17.53 3.02
C ILE A 88 -0.17 -18.75 3.66
N ASP A 89 -0.48 -19.10 4.91
CA ASP A 89 0.15 -20.19 5.68
C ASP A 89 1.68 -20.13 5.77
N SER A 90 2.22 -18.94 5.58
CA SER A 90 3.61 -18.64 5.87
C SER A 90 3.62 -17.81 7.13
N LYS A 91 4.37 -18.28 8.13
CA LYS A 91 4.58 -17.57 9.38
C LYS A 91 6.01 -17.07 9.42
N ILE A 92 6.19 -15.79 9.69
CA ILE A 92 7.49 -15.22 9.99
C ILE A 92 7.92 -15.77 11.36
N GLU A 93 9.08 -16.42 11.38
CA GLU A 93 9.66 -16.85 12.65
C GLU A 93 9.98 -15.62 13.50
N GLU A 94 9.68 -15.70 14.80
CA GLU A 94 9.86 -14.59 15.75
C GLU A 94 11.28 -14.01 15.70
N TYR A 95 12.30 -14.88 15.61
CA TYR A 95 13.69 -14.47 15.43
C TYR A 95 13.91 -13.62 14.16
N HIS A 96 13.30 -13.99 13.03
CA HIS A 96 13.42 -13.22 11.80
C HIS A 96 12.64 -11.90 11.89
N LEU A 97 11.46 -11.91 12.52
CA LEU A 97 10.69 -10.69 12.77
C LEU A 97 11.48 -9.69 13.62
N GLU A 98 12.11 -10.14 14.70
CA GLU A 98 12.97 -9.30 15.53
C GLU A 98 14.21 -8.81 14.76
N THR A 99 14.81 -9.66 13.91
CA THR A 99 15.90 -9.23 13.02
C THR A 99 15.46 -8.10 12.10
N LEU A 100 14.30 -8.21 11.45
CA LEU A 100 13.77 -7.17 10.58
C LEU A 100 13.45 -5.87 11.35
N LYS A 101 12.92 -5.97 12.57
CA LYS A 101 12.71 -4.81 13.47
C LYS A 101 14.02 -4.11 13.79
N ASP A 102 15.04 -4.86 14.18
CA ASP A 102 16.38 -4.34 14.49
C ASP A 102 17.00 -3.63 13.28
N LYS A 103 16.85 -4.19 12.07
CA LYS A 103 17.31 -3.56 10.83
C LYS A 103 16.61 -2.24 10.59
N LEU A 104 15.27 -2.21 10.64
CA LEU A 104 14.53 -0.98 10.44
C LEU A 104 14.92 0.07 11.51
N ALA A 105 15.16 -0.32 12.77
CA ALA A 105 15.53 0.59 13.85
C ALA A 105 16.94 1.18 13.65
N GLY A 106 17.88 0.36 13.15
CA GLY A 106 19.20 0.84 12.74
C GLY A 106 19.13 1.84 11.58
N LEU A 107 18.23 1.62 10.62
CA LEU A 107 17.99 2.55 9.51
C LEU A 107 17.42 3.88 10.00
N ASP A 108 16.48 3.86 10.95
CA ASP A 108 15.92 5.06 11.57
C ASP A 108 16.99 5.95 12.21
N ALA A 109 17.86 5.36 13.04
CA ALA A 109 18.95 6.13 13.66
C ALA A 109 19.86 6.80 12.61
N ALA A 110 20.25 6.06 11.57
CA ALA A 110 21.10 6.58 10.50
C ALA A 110 20.42 7.68 9.66
N ILE A 111 19.11 7.53 9.43
CA ILE A 111 18.23 8.50 8.79
C ILE A 111 18.20 9.82 9.56
N ASN A 112 18.04 9.78 10.89
CA ASN A 112 17.96 10.96 11.73
C ASN A 112 19.29 11.73 11.73
N ASP A 113 20.41 11.01 11.81
CA ASP A 113 21.75 11.60 11.74
C ASP A 113 21.98 12.30 10.40
N PHE A 114 21.67 11.64 9.29
CA PHE A 114 21.79 12.20 7.95
C PHE A 114 20.90 13.46 7.79
N SER A 115 19.66 13.39 8.25
CA SER A 115 18.70 14.48 8.22
C SER A 115 19.19 15.73 8.96
N ALA A 116 19.83 15.54 10.12
CA ALA A 116 20.43 16.63 10.88
C ALA A 116 21.62 17.28 10.14
N LEU A 117 22.39 16.50 9.38
CA LEU A 117 23.50 17.01 8.56
C LEU A 117 22.99 17.82 7.36
N VAL A 118 21.95 17.37 6.65
CA VAL A 118 21.32 18.14 5.56
C VAL A 118 20.88 19.51 6.07
N LYS A 119 20.21 19.55 7.24
CA LYS A 119 19.79 20.82 7.85
C LYS A 119 20.97 21.74 8.17
N LYS A 120 22.04 21.21 8.76
CA LYS A 120 23.25 22.01 9.05
C LYS A 120 23.89 22.56 7.76
N HIS A 121 23.94 21.74 6.71
CA HIS A 121 24.43 22.15 5.40
C HIS A 121 23.58 23.27 4.81
N ASP A 122 22.25 23.15 4.86
CA ASP A 122 21.33 24.19 4.37
C ASP A 122 21.40 25.49 5.18
N GLU A 123 21.79 25.41 6.46
CA GLU A 123 22.13 26.57 7.31
C GLU A 123 23.50 27.21 6.96
N GLY A 124 24.21 26.68 5.96
CA GLY A 124 25.51 27.17 5.50
C GLY A 124 26.71 26.70 6.34
N LYS A 125 26.53 25.69 7.21
CA LYS A 125 27.64 25.09 7.95
C LYS A 125 28.39 24.15 7.03
N ASP A 126 29.73 24.18 7.09
CA ASP A 126 30.53 23.18 6.39
C ASP A 126 30.44 21.85 7.12
N VAL A 127 29.61 20.98 6.57
CA VAL A 127 29.44 19.58 6.99
C VAL A 127 29.55 18.66 5.79
N THR A 128 30.15 19.13 4.69
CA THR A 128 30.13 18.49 3.37
C THR A 128 30.65 17.06 3.44
N THR A 129 31.84 16.86 4.01
CA THR A 129 32.46 15.53 4.15
C THR A 129 31.60 14.59 4.99
N LEU A 130 31.06 15.08 6.12
CA LEU A 130 30.18 14.28 6.98
C LEU A 130 28.90 13.89 6.23
N LEU A 131 28.29 14.83 5.51
CA LEU A 131 27.07 14.61 4.76
C LEU A 131 27.25 13.52 3.70
N LEU A 132 28.32 13.60 2.89
CA LEU A 132 28.62 12.61 1.84
C LEU A 132 28.92 11.22 2.41
N GLY A 133 29.70 11.15 3.50
CA GLY A 133 30.02 9.88 4.14
C GLY A 133 28.81 9.24 4.83
N TYR A 134 27.96 10.03 5.51
CA TYR A 134 26.70 9.53 6.09
C TYR A 134 25.71 9.10 5.01
N PHE A 135 25.57 9.84 3.91
CA PHE A 135 24.75 9.42 2.78
C PHE A 135 25.19 8.04 2.29
N THR A 136 26.48 7.87 2.06
CA THR A 136 27.02 6.64 1.49
C THR A 136 26.89 5.48 2.47
N SER A 137 27.22 5.70 3.74
CA SER A 137 27.06 4.69 4.78
C SER A 137 25.59 4.27 4.94
N LEU A 138 24.64 5.21 4.86
CA LEU A 138 23.22 4.92 4.91
C LEU A 138 22.78 4.09 3.70
N HIS A 139 23.16 4.53 2.49
CA HIS A 139 22.83 3.81 1.25
C HIS A 139 23.36 2.37 1.27
N GLN A 140 24.61 2.16 1.68
CA GLN A 140 25.18 0.83 1.86
C GLN A 140 24.40 -0.03 2.87
N THR A 141 24.02 0.57 4.01
CA THR A 141 23.23 -0.12 5.03
C THR A 141 21.86 -0.52 4.48
N MET A 142 21.24 0.32 3.64
CA MET A 142 20.00 -0.02 2.94
C MET A 142 20.20 -1.22 2.03
N ILE A 143 21.21 -1.20 1.14
CA ILE A 143 21.51 -2.31 0.21
C ILE A 143 21.65 -3.64 0.96
N VAL A 144 22.46 -3.66 2.02
CA VAL A 144 22.67 -4.84 2.87
C VAL A 144 21.36 -5.30 3.49
N SER A 145 20.61 -4.37 4.10
CA SER A 145 19.39 -4.70 4.83
C SER A 145 18.27 -5.20 3.91
N MET A 146 18.21 -4.76 2.65
CA MET A 146 17.22 -5.23 1.67
C MET A 146 17.25 -6.75 1.48
N SER A 147 18.40 -7.40 1.66
CA SER A 147 18.52 -8.85 1.55
C SER A 147 17.66 -9.60 2.58
N GLU A 148 17.55 -9.08 3.80
CA GLU A 148 16.77 -9.67 4.88
C GLU A 148 15.27 -9.64 4.58
N PHE A 149 14.77 -8.55 3.98
CA PHE A 149 13.36 -8.42 3.62
C PHE A 149 12.94 -9.33 2.45
N THR A 150 13.92 -9.96 1.78
CA THR A 150 13.70 -10.78 0.58
C THR A 150 14.05 -12.24 0.75
N SER A 151 14.09 -12.71 2.00
CA SER A 151 14.21 -14.13 2.29
C SER A 151 13.17 -14.96 1.50
N PRO A 152 13.59 -15.96 0.70
CA PRO A 152 12.66 -16.79 -0.07
C PRO A 152 11.57 -17.46 0.78
N LYS A 153 11.85 -17.71 2.06
CA LYS A 153 10.91 -18.32 3.01
C LYS A 153 9.82 -17.35 3.49
N TYR A 154 10.15 -16.07 3.63
CA TYR A 154 9.29 -15.07 4.27
C TYR A 154 8.83 -13.95 3.32
N GLY A 155 9.34 -13.91 2.09
CA GLY A 155 9.23 -12.77 1.18
C GLY A 155 7.81 -12.25 0.98
N VAL A 156 6.81 -13.14 0.96
CA VAL A 156 5.39 -12.73 0.85
C VAL A 156 4.89 -12.08 2.14
N ALA A 157 5.18 -12.67 3.30
CA ALA A 157 4.74 -12.15 4.58
C ALA A 157 5.46 -10.82 4.92
N SER A 158 6.76 -10.71 4.60
CA SER A 158 7.56 -9.50 4.80
C SER A 158 7.35 -8.43 3.72
N LEU A 159 6.54 -8.69 2.69
CA LEU A 159 6.41 -7.81 1.52
C LEU A 159 6.02 -6.36 1.85
N PRO A 160 5.10 -6.07 2.79
CA PRO A 160 4.83 -4.68 3.20
C PRO A 160 6.05 -3.96 3.77
N TRP A 161 6.90 -4.64 4.54
CA TRP A 161 8.14 -4.06 5.06
C TRP A 161 9.23 -3.94 4.00
N PHE A 162 9.30 -4.88 3.06
CA PHE A 162 10.11 -4.72 1.87
C PHE A 162 9.72 -3.43 1.13
N ALA A 163 8.42 -3.23 0.87
CA ALA A 163 7.94 -2.05 0.13
C ALA A 163 8.26 -0.74 0.87
N LEU A 164 8.20 -0.76 2.20
CA LEU A 164 8.57 0.36 3.05
C LEU A 164 10.07 0.69 2.96
N ALA A 165 10.93 -0.32 3.14
CA ALA A 165 12.38 -0.18 3.05
C ALA A 165 12.81 0.25 1.64
N ALA A 166 12.22 -0.33 0.59
CA ALA A 166 12.44 0.07 -0.80
C ALA A 166 12.06 1.54 -1.04
N THR A 167 10.93 1.98 -0.48
CA THR A 167 10.50 3.38 -0.58
C THR A 167 11.51 4.33 0.04
N MET A 168 12.01 4.03 1.24
CA MET A 168 13.04 4.86 1.89
C MET A 168 14.33 4.91 1.06
N HIS A 169 14.74 3.76 0.53
CA HIS A 169 15.96 3.66 -0.26
C HIS A 169 15.86 4.49 -1.53
N LEU A 170 14.76 4.33 -2.28
CA LEU A 170 14.52 5.06 -3.51
C LEU A 170 14.37 6.57 -3.27
N LYS A 171 13.79 6.98 -2.14
CA LYS A 171 13.75 8.40 -1.76
C LYS A 171 15.14 8.96 -1.45
N LEU A 172 15.98 8.23 -0.72
CA LEU A 172 17.38 8.61 -0.49
C LEU A 172 18.12 8.82 -1.82
N LEU A 173 17.97 7.89 -2.76
CA LEU A 173 18.55 8.00 -4.10
C LEU A 173 18.01 9.21 -4.87
N GLY A 174 16.68 9.38 -4.90
CA GLY A 174 16.00 10.50 -5.57
C GLY A 174 16.51 11.86 -5.08
N ASP A 175 16.77 11.99 -3.80
CA ASP A 175 17.32 13.23 -3.24
C ASP A 175 18.80 13.40 -3.50
N GLY A 176 19.59 12.33 -3.49
CA GLY A 176 20.97 12.37 -3.98
C GLY A 176 21.05 12.81 -5.44
N ILE A 177 20.09 12.42 -6.28
CA ILE A 177 19.98 12.86 -7.68
C ILE A 177 19.65 14.36 -7.76
N ARG A 178 18.61 14.80 -7.04
CA ARG A 178 18.10 16.18 -7.11
C ARG A 178 19.03 17.21 -6.45
N HIS A 179 19.61 16.85 -5.31
CA HIS A 179 20.36 17.77 -4.44
C HIS A 179 21.85 17.46 -4.36
N GLY A 180 22.31 16.32 -4.89
CA GLY A 180 23.66 15.84 -4.63
C GLY A 180 24.76 16.81 -5.06
N ARG A 181 24.58 17.53 -6.17
CA ARG A 181 25.53 18.58 -6.61
C ARG A 181 25.64 19.71 -5.59
N LYS A 182 24.54 20.08 -4.95
CA LYS A 182 24.51 21.09 -3.88
C LYS A 182 25.22 20.58 -2.62
N TRP A 183 25.12 19.28 -2.34
CA TRP A 183 25.76 18.62 -1.20
C TRP A 183 27.25 18.28 -1.42
N GLY A 184 27.77 18.49 -2.63
CA GLY A 184 29.18 18.27 -2.96
C GLY A 184 29.49 16.97 -3.70
N PHE A 185 28.49 16.21 -4.17
CA PHE A 185 28.72 15.07 -5.06
C PHE A 185 29.24 15.55 -6.44
N SER A 186 30.13 14.75 -7.03
CA SER A 186 30.59 14.89 -8.41
C SER A 186 29.46 14.62 -9.41
N ALA A 187 29.67 14.95 -10.70
CA ALA A 187 28.67 14.66 -11.73
C ALA A 187 28.52 13.15 -11.92
N ASP A 188 29.65 12.45 -11.96
CA ASP A 188 29.74 10.99 -12.08
C ASP A 188 29.04 10.27 -10.91
N GLU A 189 29.13 10.81 -9.69
CA GLU A 189 28.40 10.27 -8.52
C GLU A 189 26.89 10.43 -8.69
N VAL A 190 26.42 11.60 -9.11
CA VAL A 190 24.99 11.85 -9.34
C VAL A 190 24.46 10.98 -10.48
N GLU A 191 25.23 10.81 -11.55
CA GLU A 191 24.89 9.91 -12.66
C GLU A 191 24.79 8.46 -12.18
N PHE A 192 25.73 8.00 -11.35
CA PHE A 192 25.67 6.66 -10.77
C PHE A 192 24.44 6.45 -9.86
N LEU A 193 24.03 7.46 -9.08
CA LEU A 193 22.79 7.40 -8.31
C LEU A 193 21.57 7.30 -9.22
N GLN A 194 21.55 8.05 -10.34
CA GLN A 194 20.50 7.97 -11.35
C GLN A 194 20.44 6.58 -12.01
N GLU A 195 21.57 6.04 -12.45
CA GLU A 195 21.66 4.67 -13.01
C GLU A 195 21.15 3.63 -12.01
N THR A 196 21.52 3.75 -10.74
CA THR A 196 21.08 2.85 -9.67
C THR A 196 19.57 2.95 -9.45
N PHE A 197 19.04 4.17 -9.37
CA PHE A 197 17.61 4.42 -9.24
C PHE A 197 16.81 3.83 -10.40
N ASP A 198 17.24 4.07 -11.64
CA ASP A 198 16.55 3.55 -12.82
C ASP A 198 16.60 2.01 -12.87
N LYS A 199 17.74 1.40 -12.52
CA LYS A 199 17.87 -0.07 -12.37
C LYS A 199 16.90 -0.63 -11.33
N LEU A 200 16.72 0.04 -10.19
CA LEU A 200 15.86 -0.42 -9.09
C LEU A 200 14.36 -0.16 -9.33
N THR A 201 14.00 0.73 -10.25
CA THR A 201 12.60 1.11 -10.52
C THR A 201 12.05 0.64 -11.87
N THR A 202 12.91 0.12 -12.75
CA THR A 202 12.49 -0.39 -14.07
C THR A 202 12.19 -1.88 -14.01
N GLU A 203 11.01 -2.31 -14.44
CA GLU A 203 10.57 -3.72 -14.34
C GLU A 203 11.48 -4.71 -15.09
N THR A 204 12.00 -4.31 -16.25
CA THR A 204 12.81 -5.19 -17.09
C THR A 204 14.31 -5.07 -16.81
N ALA A 205 14.72 -4.30 -15.80
CA ALA A 205 16.13 -4.08 -15.52
C ALA A 205 16.75 -5.27 -14.78
N THR A 206 17.87 -5.75 -15.30
CA THR A 206 18.78 -6.62 -14.55
C THR A 206 19.57 -5.77 -13.56
N VAL A 207 19.47 -6.11 -12.28
CA VAL A 207 20.17 -5.40 -11.20
C VAL A 207 21.32 -6.24 -10.70
N SER A 208 22.53 -5.67 -10.60
CA SER A 208 23.65 -6.27 -9.86
C SER A 208 23.88 -5.52 -8.57
N GLN A 209 23.41 -6.08 -7.45
CA GLN A 209 23.64 -5.50 -6.11
C GLN A 209 25.14 -5.48 -5.77
N ALA A 210 25.91 -6.48 -6.24
CA ALA A 210 27.36 -6.52 -6.06
C ALA A 210 28.07 -5.38 -6.80
N GLU A 211 27.64 -5.04 -8.03
CA GLU A 211 28.16 -3.86 -8.76
C GLU A 211 27.88 -2.57 -8.00
N ILE A 212 26.63 -2.39 -7.52
CA ILE A 212 26.21 -1.20 -6.76
C ILE A 212 27.04 -1.09 -5.46
N ALA A 213 27.19 -2.19 -4.72
CA ALA A 213 27.98 -2.23 -3.50
C ALA A 213 29.46 -1.93 -3.76
N SER A 214 30.02 -2.46 -4.85
CA SER A 214 31.43 -2.26 -5.23
C SER A 214 31.74 -0.79 -5.56
N ARG A 215 30.86 -0.10 -6.30
CA ARG A 215 31.04 1.33 -6.56
C ARG A 215 30.95 2.18 -5.30
N HIS A 216 30.03 1.87 -4.38
CA HIS A 216 29.95 2.58 -3.10
C HIS A 216 31.16 2.34 -2.21
N LYS A 217 31.67 1.11 -2.20
CA LYS A 217 32.91 0.78 -1.50
C LYS A 217 34.05 1.68 -1.98
N LEU A 218 34.24 1.80 -3.29
CA LEU A 218 35.28 2.64 -3.87
C LEU A 218 35.09 4.13 -3.52
N PHE A 219 33.84 4.63 -3.51
CA PHE A 219 33.56 6.00 -3.11
C PHE A 219 33.95 6.26 -1.64
N LEU A 220 33.59 5.38 -0.70
CA LEU A 220 34.01 5.53 0.70
C LEU A 220 35.52 5.44 0.87
N GLU A 221 36.18 4.52 0.17
CA GLU A 221 37.65 4.41 0.19
C GLU A 221 38.29 5.72 -0.26
N ASN A 222 37.83 6.29 -1.37
CA ASN A 222 38.34 7.57 -1.87
C ASN A 222 38.06 8.72 -0.90
N LEU A 223 36.88 8.75 -0.27
CA LEU A 223 36.55 9.76 0.74
C LEU A 223 37.47 9.65 1.96
N MET A 224 37.76 8.42 2.39
CA MET A 224 38.63 8.12 3.54
C MET A 224 40.13 8.35 3.27
N LEU A 225 40.55 8.37 2.00
CA LEU A 225 41.93 8.66 1.59
C LEU A 225 42.23 10.17 1.49
N ASP A 226 41.21 11.02 1.52
CA ASP A 226 41.39 12.47 1.49
C ASP A 226 41.65 13.01 2.91
N ASP A 227 42.93 13.02 3.31
CA ASP A 227 43.38 13.48 4.63
C ASP A 227 42.87 14.88 5.00
N THR A 228 42.66 15.76 4.01
CA THR A 228 42.17 17.11 4.26
C THR A 228 40.71 17.10 4.73
N ARG A 229 39.90 16.24 4.13
CA ARG A 229 38.48 16.05 4.46
C ARG A 229 38.29 15.23 5.73
N MET A 230 39.16 14.26 5.98
CA MET A 230 39.03 13.33 7.11
C MET A 230 39.43 13.93 8.46
N SER A 231 40.20 15.02 8.47
CA SER A 231 40.62 15.71 9.70
C SER A 231 39.47 16.22 10.58
N GLU A 232 38.29 16.44 9.99
CA GLU A 232 37.08 16.96 10.66
C GLU A 232 36.06 15.87 11.02
N VAL A 233 36.33 14.61 10.67
CA VAL A 233 35.41 13.48 10.93
C VAL A 233 35.64 12.94 12.35
N PRO A 234 34.59 12.87 13.21
CA PRO A 234 34.71 12.27 14.54
C PRO A 234 35.18 10.81 14.47
N ALA A 235 36.06 10.41 15.38
CA ALA A 235 36.61 9.05 15.41
C ALA A 235 35.53 7.96 15.49
N GLU A 236 34.45 8.18 16.24
CA GLU A 236 33.32 7.24 16.32
C GLU A 236 32.63 7.06 14.96
N THR A 237 32.42 8.14 14.21
CA THR A 237 31.85 8.10 12.85
C THR A 237 32.78 7.32 11.91
N LEU A 238 34.08 7.57 11.99
CA LEU A 238 35.07 6.86 11.19
C LEU A 238 35.06 5.35 11.46
N GLU A 239 34.95 4.94 12.72
CA GLU A 239 34.85 3.53 13.08
C GLU A 239 33.55 2.90 12.56
N LYS A 240 32.42 3.62 12.58
CA LYS A 240 31.17 3.14 11.96
C LYS A 240 31.33 2.92 10.45
N TRP A 241 31.95 3.87 9.74
CA TRP A 241 32.18 3.74 8.30
C TRP A 241 33.12 2.57 7.98
N LYS A 242 34.21 2.40 8.75
CA LYS A 242 35.10 1.24 8.63
C LYS A 242 34.38 -0.08 8.88
N PHE A 243 33.48 -0.14 9.86
CA PHE A 243 32.71 -1.34 10.15
C PHE A 243 31.81 -1.73 8.99
N VAL A 244 31.05 -0.77 8.42
CA VAL A 244 30.19 -1.01 7.25
C VAL A 244 31.03 -1.43 6.04
N HIS A 245 32.15 -0.74 5.80
CA HIS A 245 33.10 -1.07 4.73
C HIS A 245 33.67 -2.49 4.86
N ALA A 246 34.13 -2.87 6.06
CA ALA A 246 34.66 -4.19 6.33
C ALA A 246 33.61 -5.28 6.15
N TYR A 247 32.37 -5.04 6.60
CA TYR A 247 31.26 -5.95 6.40
C TYR A 247 30.99 -6.21 4.90
N LEU A 248 30.91 -5.15 4.09
CA LEU A 248 30.74 -5.26 2.64
C LEU A 248 31.92 -5.97 1.96
N ALA A 249 33.14 -5.77 2.46
CA ALA A 249 34.33 -6.47 1.93
C ALA A 249 34.31 -7.98 2.19
N THR A 250 33.49 -8.45 3.14
CA THR A 250 33.29 -9.88 3.43
C THR A 250 32.08 -10.49 2.74
N MET A 251 31.28 -9.70 1.98
CA MET A 251 30.11 -10.18 1.23
C MET A 251 30.50 -10.91 -0.07
N ASP A 252 31.45 -11.86 0.01
CA ASP A 252 31.67 -12.88 -1.03
C ASP A 252 31.14 -14.22 -0.49
N ASP A 253 30.28 -14.88 -1.27
CA ASP A 253 29.75 -16.26 -1.15
C ASP A 253 28.55 -16.64 -0.23
N HIS A 254 28.18 -15.93 0.85
CA HIS A 254 27.14 -16.44 1.79
C HIS A 254 25.93 -15.53 2.07
N ALA A 255 25.84 -14.34 1.46
CA ALA A 255 24.80 -13.35 1.73
C ALA A 255 24.08 -12.89 0.45
N VAL A 256 23.86 -13.81 -0.49
CA VAL A 256 23.24 -13.49 -1.78
C VAL A 256 21.75 -13.16 -1.58
N PRO A 257 21.29 -11.92 -1.82
CA PRO A 257 19.88 -11.55 -1.75
C PRO A 257 19.08 -12.30 -2.83
N ALA A 258 17.83 -12.67 -2.56
CA ALA A 258 16.95 -13.24 -3.59
C ALA A 258 16.66 -12.27 -4.76
N ILE A 259 16.98 -10.98 -4.61
CA ILE A 259 16.80 -9.90 -5.60
C ILE A 259 17.96 -9.84 -6.62
N GLU A 260 18.89 -10.79 -6.64
CA GLU A 260 20.18 -10.68 -7.38
C GLU A 260 20.07 -10.37 -8.89
N THR A 261 18.87 -10.40 -9.48
CA THR A 261 18.65 -10.09 -10.90
C THR A 261 17.44 -9.20 -11.21
N SER A 262 16.70 -8.72 -10.22
CA SER A 262 15.44 -7.98 -10.47
C SER A 262 15.37 -6.62 -9.77
N SER A 263 14.64 -5.68 -10.34
CA SER A 263 14.34 -4.40 -9.71
C SER A 263 13.39 -4.56 -8.51
N TYR A 264 13.25 -3.50 -7.69
CA TYR A 264 12.29 -3.52 -6.58
C TYR A 264 10.85 -3.65 -7.08
N VAL A 265 10.51 -2.99 -8.19
CA VAL A 265 9.18 -3.10 -8.80
C VAL A 265 8.89 -4.54 -9.20
N THR A 266 9.85 -5.21 -9.85
CA THR A 266 9.71 -6.60 -10.29
C THR A 266 9.59 -7.55 -9.11
N TYR A 267 10.45 -7.41 -8.10
CA TYR A 267 10.36 -8.23 -6.90
C TYR A 267 9.00 -8.03 -6.20
N ALA A 268 8.53 -6.80 -6.06
CA ALA A 268 7.26 -6.49 -5.42
C ALA A 268 6.08 -7.16 -6.14
N LYS A 269 6.00 -7.02 -7.47
CA LYS A 269 4.94 -7.59 -8.29
C LYS A 269 4.99 -9.12 -8.32
N ALA A 270 6.17 -9.71 -8.54
CA ALA A 270 6.33 -11.17 -8.57
C ALA A 270 6.03 -11.82 -7.21
N THR A 271 6.44 -11.19 -6.11
CA THR A 271 6.19 -11.70 -4.75
C THR A 271 4.71 -11.58 -4.38
N TYR A 272 4.06 -10.46 -4.75
CA TYR A 272 2.62 -10.31 -4.65
C TYR A 272 1.88 -11.42 -5.41
N GLU A 273 2.24 -11.67 -6.68
CA GLU A 273 1.63 -12.72 -7.48
C GLU A 273 1.84 -14.09 -6.85
N SER A 274 3.06 -14.41 -6.42
CA SER A 274 3.38 -15.66 -5.72
C SER A 274 2.53 -15.86 -4.46
N GLY A 275 2.40 -14.82 -3.62
CA GLY A 275 1.56 -14.86 -2.44
C GLY A 275 0.09 -15.07 -2.77
N ARG A 276 -0.42 -14.39 -3.80
CA ARG A 276 -1.80 -14.53 -4.28
C ARG A 276 -2.15 -15.96 -4.68
N HIS A 277 -1.22 -16.71 -5.25
CA HIS A 277 -1.41 -18.12 -5.61
C HIS A 277 -1.57 -19.03 -4.39
N ASN A 278 -1.00 -18.64 -3.25
CA ASN A 278 -0.97 -19.44 -2.01
C ASN A 278 -2.07 -19.04 -1.00
N VAL A 279 -2.95 -18.11 -1.36
CA VAL A 279 -4.04 -17.65 -0.48
C VAL A 279 -5.02 -18.78 -0.16
N LYS A 280 -5.23 -19.02 1.13
CA LYS A 280 -6.18 -19.99 1.67
C LYS A 280 -7.62 -19.45 1.68
N PRO A 281 -8.63 -20.30 1.46
CA PRO A 281 -10.04 -19.87 1.51
C PRO A 281 -10.46 -19.41 2.91
N GLU A 282 -11.30 -18.36 2.97
CA GLU A 282 -11.88 -17.85 4.22
C GLU A 282 -13.34 -18.33 4.39
N TRP A 283 -13.55 -19.24 5.34
CA TRP A 283 -14.83 -19.96 5.51
C TRP A 283 -15.83 -19.29 6.45
N GLU A 284 -15.53 -18.11 7.01
CA GLU A 284 -16.43 -17.46 7.97
C GLU A 284 -17.84 -17.33 7.38
N GLY A 285 -18.84 -17.86 8.11
CA GLY A 285 -20.25 -17.83 7.71
C GLY A 285 -20.63 -18.71 6.51
N LEU A 286 -19.75 -19.62 6.08
CA LEU A 286 -19.99 -20.53 4.95
C LEU A 286 -19.88 -21.99 5.39
N SER A 287 -20.71 -22.87 4.82
CA SER A 287 -20.61 -24.32 4.99
C SER A 287 -19.97 -24.96 3.76
N GLY A 288 -19.04 -25.90 3.97
CA GLY A 288 -18.43 -26.67 2.87
C GLY A 288 -19.43 -27.49 2.05
N ASP A 289 -20.59 -27.78 2.62
CA ASP A 289 -21.67 -28.54 1.96
C ASP A 289 -22.51 -27.68 1.00
N ASP A 290 -22.44 -26.34 1.12
CA ASP A 290 -23.23 -25.45 0.29
C ASP A 290 -22.57 -25.22 -1.08
N THR A 291 -23.34 -25.38 -2.15
CA THR A 291 -22.85 -25.08 -3.51
C THR A 291 -22.38 -23.63 -3.59
N GLY A 292 -21.19 -23.41 -4.15
CA GLY A 292 -20.60 -22.07 -4.29
C GLY A 292 -19.91 -21.54 -3.02
N ALA A 293 -19.96 -22.24 -1.89
CA ALA A 293 -19.27 -21.82 -0.67
C ALA A 293 -17.74 -21.83 -0.83
N GLU A 294 -17.17 -22.90 -1.39
CA GLU A 294 -15.71 -23.00 -1.58
C GLU A 294 -15.19 -21.87 -2.48
N THR A 295 -15.91 -21.57 -3.57
CA THR A 295 -15.51 -20.50 -4.49
C THR A 295 -15.69 -19.12 -3.83
N GLY A 296 -16.79 -18.91 -3.09
CA GLY A 296 -17.00 -17.69 -2.30
C GLY A 296 -15.90 -17.47 -1.24
N ALA A 297 -15.50 -18.52 -0.53
CA ALA A 297 -14.42 -18.50 0.45
C ALA A 297 -13.06 -18.15 -0.20
N LYS A 298 -12.76 -18.75 -1.36
CA LYS A 298 -11.56 -18.44 -2.15
C LYS A 298 -11.54 -17.00 -2.65
N PHE A 299 -12.66 -16.51 -3.18
CA PHE A 299 -12.77 -15.15 -3.71
C PHE A 299 -12.64 -14.11 -2.61
N ARG A 300 -13.30 -14.31 -1.48
CA ARG A 300 -13.18 -13.40 -0.33
C ARG A 300 -11.73 -13.25 0.12
N ALA A 301 -11.05 -14.36 0.33
CA ALA A 301 -9.66 -14.34 0.77
C ALA A 301 -8.73 -13.66 -0.24
N LYS A 302 -8.88 -13.97 -1.53
CA LYS A 302 -8.09 -13.33 -2.59
C LYS A 302 -8.35 -11.83 -2.69
N MET A 303 -9.60 -11.40 -2.60
CA MET A 303 -9.97 -9.98 -2.62
C MET A 303 -9.38 -9.22 -1.42
N GLN A 304 -9.39 -9.82 -0.23
CA GLN A 304 -8.76 -9.24 0.96
C GLN A 304 -7.23 -9.14 0.78
N TYR A 305 -6.59 -10.19 0.28
CA TYR A 305 -5.16 -10.18 -0.02
C TYR A 305 -4.81 -9.11 -1.07
N ASP A 306 -5.58 -9.03 -2.15
CA ASP A 306 -5.40 -8.06 -3.23
C ASP A 306 -5.56 -6.62 -2.71
N ALA A 307 -6.51 -6.38 -1.81
CA ALA A 307 -6.71 -5.09 -1.17
C ALA A 307 -5.55 -4.69 -0.25
N ASP A 308 -5.14 -5.58 0.66
CA ASP A 308 -4.05 -5.30 1.60
C ASP A 308 -2.72 -5.07 0.84
N MET A 309 -2.41 -5.90 -0.16
CA MET A 309 -1.20 -5.73 -0.98
C MET A 309 -1.27 -4.53 -1.92
N THR A 310 -2.47 -4.18 -2.41
CA THR A 310 -2.66 -2.94 -3.17
C THR A 310 -2.31 -1.72 -2.33
N ILE A 311 -2.84 -1.65 -1.11
CA ILE A 311 -2.68 -0.51 -0.21
C ILE A 311 -1.22 -0.38 0.26
N HIS A 312 -0.56 -1.50 0.58
CA HIS A 312 0.73 -1.49 1.29
C HIS A 312 1.95 -1.83 0.42
N VAL A 313 1.76 -2.23 -0.84
CA VAL A 313 2.87 -2.67 -1.70
C VAL A 313 2.75 -2.08 -3.10
N LEU A 314 1.69 -2.45 -3.83
CA LEU A 314 1.61 -2.16 -5.26
C LEU A 314 1.45 -0.65 -5.53
N ASN A 315 0.69 0.07 -4.70
CA ASN A 315 0.61 1.53 -4.80
C ASN A 315 1.99 2.18 -4.67
N TYR A 316 2.84 1.67 -3.77
CA TYR A 316 4.17 2.24 -3.56
C TYR A 316 5.06 1.96 -4.76
N ALA A 317 5.00 0.73 -5.29
CA ALA A 317 5.72 0.32 -6.48
C ALA A 317 5.36 1.16 -7.72
N ASP A 318 4.08 1.55 -7.86
CA ASP A 318 3.63 2.45 -8.92
C ASP A 318 4.18 3.89 -8.75
N PHE A 319 4.50 4.33 -7.53
CA PHE A 319 5.11 5.64 -7.26
C PHE A 319 6.63 5.68 -7.43
N TRP A 320 7.30 4.56 -7.18
CA TRP A 320 8.75 4.48 -7.12
C TRP A 320 9.49 5.12 -8.29
N PRO A 321 9.10 4.92 -9.57
CA PRO A 321 9.81 5.54 -10.70
C PRO A 321 9.84 7.07 -10.71
N TYR A 322 8.97 7.71 -9.93
CA TYR A 322 8.78 9.17 -9.92
C TYR A 322 9.54 9.87 -8.80
N LEU A 323 10.04 9.13 -7.81
CA LEU A 323 10.70 9.68 -6.60
C LEU A 323 12.00 10.45 -6.88
N ALA A 324 12.57 10.32 -8.09
CA ALA A 324 13.70 11.14 -8.54
C ALA A 324 13.28 12.48 -9.16
N GLY A 325 12.00 12.87 -9.05
CA GLY A 325 11.47 14.14 -9.58
C GLY A 325 10.93 14.06 -11.01
N LYS A 326 10.60 12.86 -11.50
CA LYS A 326 9.88 12.71 -12.78
C LYS A 326 8.39 12.99 -12.55
N ASP A 327 7.72 13.61 -13.51
CA ASP A 327 6.28 13.84 -13.45
C ASP A 327 5.50 12.52 -13.49
N LEU A 328 4.44 12.43 -12.68
CA LEU A 328 3.53 11.29 -12.70
C LEU A 328 2.86 11.16 -14.08
N THR A 329 2.90 9.95 -14.64
CA THR A 329 2.18 9.65 -15.88
C THR A 329 0.68 9.45 -15.63
N GLU A 330 -0.13 9.60 -16.67
CA GLU A 330 -1.56 9.25 -16.63
C GLU A 330 -1.76 7.76 -16.30
N GLU A 331 -0.86 6.89 -16.75
CA GLU A 331 -0.87 5.46 -16.43
C GLU A 331 -0.68 5.22 -14.93
N ALA A 332 0.30 5.88 -14.30
CA ALA A 332 0.51 5.77 -12.85
C ALA A 332 -0.70 6.26 -12.07
N LEU A 333 -1.26 7.42 -12.42
CA LEU A 333 -2.48 7.95 -11.80
C LEU A 333 -3.67 7.01 -11.98
N THR A 334 -3.78 6.38 -13.15
CA THR A 334 -4.81 5.38 -13.43
C THR A 334 -4.62 4.15 -12.55
N ASN A 335 -3.41 3.62 -12.42
CA ASN A 335 -3.09 2.49 -11.54
C ASN A 335 -3.42 2.77 -10.08
N LEU A 336 -3.18 3.99 -9.60
CA LEU A 336 -3.52 4.41 -8.24
C LEU A 336 -5.02 4.53 -7.99
N ASP A 337 -5.81 4.78 -9.04
CA ASP A 337 -7.29 4.85 -8.98
C ASP A 337 -7.96 3.48 -9.08
N ARG A 338 -7.20 2.39 -9.18
CA ARG A 338 -7.76 1.03 -9.29
C ARG A 338 -8.73 0.72 -8.16
N GLU A 339 -9.79 -0.03 -8.48
CA GLU A 339 -10.68 -0.54 -7.45
C GLU A 339 -10.02 -1.63 -6.61
N ILE A 340 -10.31 -1.70 -5.32
CA ILE A 340 -10.10 -2.89 -4.50
C ILE A 340 -11.46 -3.48 -4.15
N PHE A 341 -11.53 -4.79 -3.92
CA PHE A 341 -12.80 -5.49 -3.76
C PHE A 341 -12.92 -6.15 -2.40
N ALA A 342 -14.16 -6.30 -1.95
CA ALA A 342 -14.50 -7.18 -0.84
C ALA A 342 -15.82 -7.89 -1.15
N SER A 343 -16.01 -9.08 -0.60
CA SER A 343 -17.21 -9.89 -0.83
C SER A 343 -17.70 -10.62 0.40
N ARG A 344 -18.99 -10.96 0.43
CA ARG A 344 -19.62 -11.85 1.43
C ARG A 344 -20.66 -12.73 0.76
N GLY A 345 -20.91 -13.90 1.36
CA GLY A 345 -21.82 -14.92 0.83
C GLY A 345 -21.16 -15.92 -0.11
N ARG A 346 -22.00 -16.75 -0.75
CA ARG A 346 -21.59 -17.81 -1.69
C ARG A 346 -21.36 -17.22 -3.08
N TYR A 347 -20.53 -17.87 -3.89
CA TYR A 347 -20.28 -17.50 -5.28
C TYR A 347 -20.21 -18.75 -6.17
N ASP A 348 -21.00 -18.81 -7.24
CA ASP A 348 -20.84 -19.86 -8.24
C ASP A 348 -20.35 -19.29 -9.57
N ILE A 349 -19.12 -19.68 -9.89
CA ILE A 349 -18.38 -19.34 -11.11
C ILE A 349 -19.06 -19.81 -12.40
N ARG A 350 -19.83 -20.90 -12.35
CA ARG A 350 -20.51 -21.48 -13.52
C ARG A 350 -21.68 -20.61 -13.97
N VAL A 351 -22.25 -19.82 -13.05
CA VAL A 351 -23.38 -18.95 -13.32
C VAL A 351 -22.95 -17.50 -13.50
N ASN A 352 -21.99 -17.04 -12.70
CA ASN A 352 -21.59 -15.63 -12.69
C ASN A 352 -20.35 -15.35 -13.55
N GLY A 353 -19.75 -16.39 -14.16
CA GLY A 353 -18.46 -16.31 -14.81
C GLY A 353 -17.31 -16.18 -13.82
N ASN A 354 -16.08 -16.06 -14.33
CA ASN A 354 -14.88 -15.93 -13.51
C ASN A 354 -14.13 -14.62 -13.79
N PRO A 355 -14.54 -13.48 -13.22
CA PRO A 355 -13.84 -12.24 -13.50
C PRO A 355 -12.47 -12.11 -12.79
N TRP A 356 -12.14 -12.97 -11.82
CA TRP A 356 -11.09 -12.70 -10.82
C TRP A 356 -9.88 -13.68 -10.83
N VAL A 357 -9.95 -14.80 -11.54
CA VAL A 357 -8.81 -15.74 -11.65
C VAL A 357 -7.83 -15.33 -12.75
N ASP A 358 -8.30 -14.70 -13.84
CA ASP A 358 -7.48 -14.39 -15.01
C ASP A 358 -6.85 -12.99 -14.98
N LYS A 359 -7.22 -12.16 -13.99
CA LYS A 359 -6.68 -10.81 -13.84
C LYS A 359 -6.15 -10.63 -12.42
N PRO A 360 -4.81 -10.53 -12.24
CA PRO A 360 -4.24 -10.19 -10.94
C PRO A 360 -4.62 -8.77 -10.53
N PHE A 361 -4.89 -7.89 -11.51
CA PHE A 361 -5.22 -6.50 -11.26
C PHE A 361 -6.73 -6.23 -11.41
N PRO A 362 -7.36 -5.58 -10.41
CA PRO A 362 -8.74 -5.13 -10.49
C PRO A 362 -8.95 -4.10 -11.61
N PRO A 363 -10.20 -3.78 -11.98
CA PRO A 363 -10.50 -2.78 -13.00
C PRO A 363 -9.86 -1.43 -12.67
N VAL A 364 -9.00 -0.96 -13.57
CA VAL A 364 -8.21 0.25 -13.33
C VAL A 364 -8.97 1.52 -13.76
N LYS A 365 -9.71 1.45 -14.88
CA LYS A 365 -10.38 2.63 -15.46
C LYS A 365 -11.77 2.85 -14.89
N ARG A 366 -12.12 4.11 -14.65
CA ARG A 366 -13.50 4.55 -14.43
C ARG A 366 -14.29 4.49 -15.74
N GLY A 367 -15.52 4.01 -15.70
CA GLY A 367 -16.52 4.23 -16.74
C GLY A 367 -17.03 5.67 -16.79
N GLU A 368 -17.74 6.00 -17.87
CA GLU A 368 -18.20 7.36 -18.17
C GLU A 368 -19.33 7.87 -17.24
N ASN A 369 -19.86 7.02 -16.36
CA ASN A 369 -20.87 7.34 -15.36
C ASN A 369 -20.68 6.44 -14.13
N ASP A 370 -19.63 6.64 -13.34
CA ASP A 370 -19.29 5.71 -12.26
C ASP A 370 -19.78 6.16 -10.87
N GLN A 371 -20.27 7.39 -10.76
CA GLN A 371 -20.77 7.88 -9.47
C GLN A 371 -22.08 7.17 -9.12
N ILE A 372 -22.10 6.47 -7.99
CA ILE A 372 -23.33 5.91 -7.44
C ILE A 372 -24.22 7.04 -6.93
N THR A 373 -25.41 7.19 -7.50
CA THR A 373 -26.37 8.24 -7.16
C THR A 373 -27.61 7.73 -6.44
N ALA A 374 -27.87 6.42 -6.50
CA ALA A 374 -28.91 5.79 -5.71
C ALA A 374 -28.68 4.29 -5.52
N VAL A 375 -29.23 3.75 -4.44
CA VAL A 375 -29.30 2.31 -4.16
C VAL A 375 -30.75 1.92 -3.96
N TYR A 376 -31.24 1.00 -4.78
CA TYR A 376 -32.56 0.40 -4.64
C TYR A 376 -32.41 -1.05 -4.20
N GLY A 377 -33.14 -1.42 -3.15
CA GLY A 377 -33.11 -2.78 -2.63
C GLY A 377 -34.46 -3.22 -2.11
N GLY A 378 -34.67 -4.53 -2.04
CA GLY A 378 -35.88 -5.08 -1.46
C GLY A 378 -35.74 -6.55 -1.04
N GLY A 379 -36.63 -6.94 -0.13
CA GLY A 379 -36.68 -8.29 0.43
C GLY A 379 -37.01 -8.27 1.92
N VAL A 380 -37.62 -9.37 2.39
CA VAL A 380 -38.11 -9.50 3.77
C VAL A 380 -37.16 -10.32 4.63
N THR A 381 -36.84 -11.55 4.21
CA THR A 381 -35.97 -12.47 4.98
C THR A 381 -34.54 -12.48 4.46
N ASN A 382 -34.40 -12.37 3.14
CA ASN A 382 -33.13 -12.23 2.43
C ASN A 382 -33.22 -10.99 1.54
N VAL A 383 -32.08 -10.55 1.04
CA VAL A 383 -32.03 -9.56 -0.04
C VAL A 383 -32.50 -10.27 -1.32
N GLU A 384 -33.63 -9.84 -1.87
CA GLU A 384 -34.26 -10.45 -3.05
C GLU A 384 -34.13 -9.58 -4.30
N LEU A 385 -33.90 -8.28 -4.12
CA LEU A 385 -33.62 -7.32 -5.16
C LEU A 385 -32.50 -6.38 -4.70
N LEU A 386 -31.53 -6.15 -5.58
CA LEU A 386 -30.54 -5.08 -5.43
C LEU A 386 -30.27 -4.45 -6.79
N GLN A 387 -30.32 -3.12 -6.86
CA GLN A 387 -29.99 -2.37 -8.06
C GLN A 387 -29.30 -1.07 -7.69
N ILE A 388 -28.28 -0.70 -8.45
CA ILE A 388 -27.48 0.50 -8.23
C ILE A 388 -27.72 1.47 -9.38
N LYS A 389 -27.89 2.75 -9.05
CA LYS A 389 -27.95 3.82 -10.03
C LYS A 389 -26.59 4.49 -10.14
N TYR A 390 -26.12 4.59 -11.37
CA TYR A 390 -24.86 5.25 -11.70
C TYR A 390 -25.13 6.48 -12.56
N GLY A 391 -24.78 7.67 -12.05
CA GLY A 391 -25.19 8.94 -12.64
C GLY A 391 -26.71 9.00 -12.78
N ASN A 392 -27.22 9.03 -14.01
CA ASN A 392 -28.66 9.04 -14.27
C ASN A 392 -29.25 7.67 -14.67
N THR A 393 -28.41 6.63 -14.74
CA THR A 393 -28.79 5.34 -15.31
C THR A 393 -28.83 4.25 -14.24
N TRP A 394 -29.95 3.52 -14.17
CA TRP A 394 -30.01 2.31 -13.36
C TRP A 394 -29.21 1.20 -14.02
N GLY A 395 -28.29 0.59 -13.27
CA GLY A 395 -27.53 -0.57 -13.71
C GLY A 395 -28.35 -1.86 -13.65
N THR A 396 -27.66 -3.00 -13.71
CA THR A 396 -28.28 -4.33 -13.64
C THR A 396 -29.05 -4.51 -12.34
N ALA A 397 -30.30 -4.97 -12.44
CA ALA A 397 -31.06 -5.47 -11.30
C ALA A 397 -30.63 -6.89 -10.98
N TYR A 398 -30.21 -7.13 -9.75
CA TYR A 398 -29.84 -8.45 -9.24
C TYR A 398 -30.99 -9.02 -8.42
N GLY A 399 -31.39 -10.25 -8.73
CA GLY A 399 -32.44 -10.97 -8.02
C GLY A 399 -33.75 -10.97 -8.78
N SER A 400 -34.88 -10.91 -8.08
CA SER A 400 -36.22 -10.97 -8.66
C SER A 400 -36.86 -9.58 -8.70
N ASP A 401 -37.53 -9.26 -9.82
CA ASP A 401 -38.39 -8.08 -9.96
C ASP A 401 -39.80 -8.30 -9.37
N ALA A 402 -40.18 -9.55 -9.13
CA ALA A 402 -41.45 -9.96 -8.54
C ALA A 402 -41.44 -9.96 -7.00
N ILE A 403 -40.94 -8.89 -6.38
CA ILE A 403 -40.90 -8.75 -4.91
C ILE A 403 -42.03 -7.85 -4.39
N ASP A 404 -42.37 -8.00 -3.10
CA ASP A 404 -43.36 -7.13 -2.45
C ASP A 404 -42.84 -5.69 -2.44
N LYS A 405 -43.58 -4.77 -3.09
CA LYS A 405 -43.24 -3.35 -3.14
C LYS A 405 -43.12 -2.73 -1.74
N ALA A 406 -43.88 -3.21 -0.75
CA ALA A 406 -43.78 -2.73 0.63
C ALA A 406 -42.46 -3.12 1.31
N SER A 407 -41.74 -4.13 0.78
CA SER A 407 -40.41 -4.54 1.23
C SER A 407 -39.26 -3.81 0.52
N THR A 408 -39.57 -2.87 -0.38
CA THR A 408 -38.57 -2.12 -1.14
C THR A 408 -38.19 -0.82 -0.46
N THR A 409 -36.96 -0.38 -0.69
CA THR A 409 -36.43 0.89 -0.19
C THR A 409 -35.44 1.46 -1.19
N ASN A 410 -35.33 2.79 -1.22
CA ASN A 410 -34.36 3.52 -2.01
C ASN A 410 -33.54 4.46 -1.12
N LEU A 411 -32.27 4.63 -1.44
CA LEU A 411 -31.39 5.63 -0.86
C LEU A 411 -30.87 6.48 -2.01
N ASP A 412 -31.32 7.73 -2.09
CA ASP A 412 -30.76 8.72 -3.01
C ASP A 412 -29.52 9.36 -2.40
N ILE A 413 -28.48 9.54 -3.20
CA ILE A 413 -27.18 10.04 -2.80
C ILE A 413 -27.00 11.43 -3.41
N LYS A 414 -26.80 12.43 -2.56
CA LYS A 414 -26.67 13.83 -2.97
C LYS A 414 -25.24 14.12 -3.42
N ALA A 415 -25.08 15.22 -4.16
CA ALA A 415 -23.75 15.72 -4.50
C ALA A 415 -22.91 15.93 -3.22
N GLY A 416 -21.70 15.36 -3.20
CA GLY A 416 -20.79 15.40 -2.04
C GLY A 416 -20.99 14.27 -1.02
N ASP A 417 -22.11 13.55 -1.07
CA ASP A 417 -22.29 12.31 -0.32
C ASP A 417 -21.74 11.12 -1.14
N TYR A 418 -21.25 10.10 -0.44
CA TYR A 418 -20.80 8.86 -1.05
C TYR A 418 -21.03 7.69 -0.10
N LEU A 419 -21.16 6.49 -0.66
CA LEU A 419 -21.24 5.24 0.09
C LEU A 419 -19.87 4.91 0.70
N SER A 420 -19.81 4.83 2.03
CA SER A 420 -18.57 4.62 2.78
C SER A 420 -18.36 3.16 3.18
N TRP A 421 -19.41 2.46 3.61
CA TRP A 421 -19.35 1.04 3.96
C TRP A 421 -20.70 0.34 3.85
N LEU A 422 -20.67 -0.99 3.92
CA LEU A 422 -21.85 -1.83 4.01
C LEU A 422 -21.78 -2.73 5.24
N ASP A 423 -22.91 -2.86 5.92
CA ASP A 423 -23.16 -3.98 6.83
C ASP A 423 -23.94 -5.05 6.08
N VAL A 424 -23.48 -6.30 6.16
CA VAL A 424 -24.13 -7.42 5.48
C VAL A 424 -24.30 -8.59 6.43
N TRP A 425 -25.40 -9.32 6.27
CA TRP A 425 -25.64 -10.58 6.97
C TRP A 425 -25.73 -11.69 5.96
N PHE A 426 -24.96 -12.75 6.13
CA PHE A 426 -24.80 -13.77 5.10
C PHE A 426 -24.68 -15.17 5.71
N GLY A 427 -24.86 -16.15 4.84
CA GLY A 427 -24.89 -17.58 5.13
C GLY A 427 -25.19 -18.30 3.81
N GLN A 428 -26.15 -19.22 3.82
CA GLN A 428 -26.68 -19.82 2.57
C GLN A 428 -27.22 -18.77 1.57
N LYS A 429 -27.77 -17.65 2.07
CA LYS A 429 -28.22 -16.50 1.28
C LYS A 429 -27.73 -15.20 1.91
N LEU A 430 -27.65 -14.13 1.13
CA LEU A 430 -27.49 -12.77 1.61
C LEU A 430 -28.76 -12.40 2.40
N GLY A 431 -28.68 -12.55 3.72
CA GLY A 431 -29.76 -12.29 4.66
C GLY A 431 -30.11 -10.81 4.69
N CYS A 432 -29.10 -9.94 4.79
CA CYS A 432 -29.31 -8.51 4.80
C CYS A 432 -28.17 -7.72 4.14
N ALA A 433 -28.49 -6.57 3.57
CA ALA A 433 -27.53 -5.56 3.16
C ALA A 433 -28.01 -4.15 3.60
N GLN A 434 -27.13 -3.41 4.24
CA GLN A 434 -27.36 -2.04 4.68
C GLN A 434 -26.21 -1.15 4.24
N PHE A 435 -26.55 -0.11 3.48
CA PHE A 435 -25.61 0.80 2.83
C PHE A 435 -25.50 2.09 3.62
N TRP A 436 -24.28 2.49 3.97
CA TRP A 436 -24.02 3.69 4.77
C TRP A 436 -23.34 4.76 3.94
N LEU A 437 -23.79 6.00 4.12
CA LEU A 437 -23.16 7.20 3.57
C LEU A 437 -22.12 7.74 4.55
N ASN A 438 -21.16 8.47 4.00
CA ASN A 438 -20.14 9.21 4.73
C ASN A 438 -20.69 10.21 5.77
N ASN A 439 -21.94 10.65 5.63
CA ASN A 439 -22.62 11.55 6.57
C ASN A 439 -23.42 10.82 7.67
N GLY A 440 -23.37 9.49 7.72
CA GLY A 440 -24.08 8.66 8.69
C GLY A 440 -25.53 8.32 8.31
N ASN A 441 -26.06 8.88 7.22
CA ASN A 441 -27.32 8.40 6.65
C ASN A 441 -27.14 7.00 6.06
N MET A 442 -28.21 6.22 6.03
CA MET A 442 -28.14 4.85 5.55
C MET A 442 -29.41 4.46 4.80
N LEU A 443 -29.28 3.46 3.92
CA LEU A 443 -30.41 2.73 3.40
C LEU A 443 -31.06 2.00 4.57
N ARG A 444 -32.39 1.97 4.59
CA ARG A 444 -33.13 1.09 5.50
C ARG A 444 -32.66 -0.35 5.31
N GLU A 445 -32.65 -1.13 6.39
CA GLU A 445 -32.33 -2.56 6.36
C GLU A 445 -33.15 -3.28 5.28
N VAL A 446 -32.45 -3.96 4.35
CA VAL A 446 -33.04 -4.82 3.31
C VAL A 446 -32.83 -6.27 3.71
N GLY A 447 -33.90 -7.05 3.88
CA GLY A 447 -33.82 -8.43 4.37
C GLY A 447 -33.77 -8.53 5.91
N GLY A 448 -33.18 -9.61 6.44
CA GLY A 448 -33.13 -9.91 7.88
C GLY A 448 -31.71 -10.12 8.44
N SER A 449 -31.43 -9.46 9.56
CA SER A 449 -30.13 -9.43 10.28
C SER A 449 -29.85 -10.63 11.23
N LYS A 450 -30.40 -11.81 10.96
CA LYS A 450 -30.29 -13.01 11.84
C LYS A 450 -29.11 -13.93 11.57
N LYS A 451 -28.26 -13.64 10.58
CA LYS A 451 -27.17 -14.52 10.14
C LYS A 451 -25.79 -14.03 10.59
N THR A 452 -24.72 -14.58 10.03
CA THR A 452 -23.36 -14.08 10.26
C THR A 452 -23.23 -12.66 9.74
N ARG A 453 -22.81 -11.72 10.59
CA ARG A 453 -22.58 -10.33 10.19
C ARG A 453 -21.17 -10.18 9.60
N GLY A 454 -21.05 -9.48 8.49
CA GLY A 454 -19.79 -9.02 7.92
C GLY A 454 -19.86 -7.52 7.64
N LYS A 455 -18.72 -6.83 7.78
CA LYS A 455 -18.56 -5.43 7.37
C LYS A 455 -17.73 -5.39 6.10
N LEU A 456 -18.18 -4.62 5.12
CA LEU A 456 -17.46 -4.38 3.87
C LEU A 456 -17.08 -2.91 3.81
N TRP A 457 -15.79 -2.63 4.02
CA TRP A 457 -15.26 -1.27 4.04
C TRP A 457 -13.75 -1.30 3.85
N PHE A 458 -13.23 -0.21 3.31
CA PHE A 458 -11.81 0.12 3.39
C PHE A 458 -11.69 1.58 3.82
N VAL A 459 -10.79 1.84 4.76
CA VAL A 459 -10.54 3.20 5.24
C VAL A 459 -10.15 4.11 4.08
N ASP A 460 -10.70 5.33 4.05
CA ASP A 460 -10.38 6.33 3.04
C ASP A 460 -10.68 5.91 1.60
N HIS A 461 -11.61 4.96 1.44
CA HIS A 461 -12.17 4.57 0.16
C HIS A 461 -13.69 4.82 0.13
N GLN A 462 -14.22 5.00 -1.06
CA GLN A 462 -15.65 5.03 -1.33
C GLN A 462 -16.05 3.78 -2.12
N VAL A 463 -17.29 3.33 -1.93
CA VAL A 463 -17.88 2.28 -2.75
C VAL A 463 -18.17 2.85 -4.14
N THR A 464 -17.64 2.20 -5.16
CA THR A 464 -17.79 2.59 -6.57
C THR A 464 -18.49 1.53 -7.40
N SER A 465 -18.52 0.28 -6.96
CA SER A 465 -19.27 -0.76 -7.64
C SER A 465 -19.88 -1.76 -6.67
N VAL A 466 -21.06 -2.29 -7.03
CA VAL A 466 -21.76 -3.30 -6.22
C VAL A 466 -22.40 -4.32 -7.16
N TYR A 467 -22.15 -5.59 -6.88
CA TYR A 467 -22.65 -6.71 -7.67
C TYR A 467 -23.38 -7.68 -6.74
N GLY A 468 -24.65 -7.96 -7.04
CA GLY A 468 -25.38 -9.05 -6.41
C GLY A 468 -25.03 -10.39 -7.05
N ILE A 469 -24.93 -11.45 -6.25
CA ILE A 469 -24.64 -12.80 -6.76
C ILE A 469 -25.94 -13.59 -6.82
N ASN A 470 -26.34 -14.00 -8.02
CA ASN A 470 -27.47 -14.89 -8.27
C ASN A 470 -26.95 -16.30 -8.56
N TYR A 471 -27.57 -17.33 -7.99
CA TYR A 471 -27.22 -18.70 -8.32
C TYR A 471 -28.42 -19.67 -8.22
N GLU A 472 -28.91 -20.04 -7.03
CA GLU A 472 -30.04 -20.96 -6.92
C GLU A 472 -31.40 -20.24 -6.93
N SER A 473 -32.26 -20.61 -7.89
CA SER A 473 -33.66 -20.20 -7.97
C SER A 473 -34.61 -20.98 -7.02
N TYR A 474 -34.07 -21.86 -6.18
CA TYR A 474 -34.83 -22.65 -5.21
C TYR A 474 -34.98 -21.95 -3.85
N PRO A 475 -36.00 -22.29 -3.06
CA PRO A 475 -36.17 -21.74 -1.72
C PRO A 475 -34.95 -22.00 -0.81
N PRO A 476 -34.57 -21.03 0.04
CA PRO A 476 -35.19 -19.72 0.18
C PRO A 476 -34.78 -18.75 -0.95
N SER A 477 -35.69 -17.90 -1.42
CA SER A 477 -35.41 -16.84 -2.41
C SER A 477 -34.38 -15.85 -1.88
N GLY A 478 -33.60 -15.26 -2.80
CA GLY A 478 -32.67 -14.19 -2.51
C GLY A 478 -31.31 -14.35 -3.18
N LEU A 479 -30.56 -13.25 -3.17
CA LEU A 479 -29.15 -13.20 -3.54
C LEU A 479 -28.35 -14.14 -2.63
N GLU A 480 -27.27 -14.70 -3.15
CA GLU A 480 -26.41 -15.62 -2.40
C GLU A 480 -25.20 -14.94 -1.79
N GLY A 481 -24.87 -13.76 -2.31
CA GLY A 481 -23.78 -12.94 -1.84
C GLY A 481 -23.74 -11.60 -2.56
N ILE A 482 -22.69 -10.86 -2.25
CA ILE A 482 -22.44 -9.52 -2.75
C ILE A 482 -20.94 -9.30 -2.92
N ILE A 483 -20.57 -8.57 -3.96
CA ILE A 483 -19.22 -8.07 -4.21
C ILE A 483 -19.30 -6.55 -4.26
N VAL A 484 -18.36 -5.89 -3.59
CA VAL A 484 -18.30 -4.43 -3.50
C VAL A 484 -16.90 -3.99 -3.92
N GLY A 485 -16.83 -3.07 -4.87
CA GLY A 485 -15.60 -2.40 -5.29
C GLY A 485 -15.47 -1.03 -4.66
N PHE A 486 -14.23 -0.67 -4.35
CA PHE A 486 -13.88 0.53 -3.61
C PHE A 486 -12.75 1.28 -4.31
N ARG A 487 -12.87 2.59 -4.48
CA ARG A 487 -11.78 3.47 -4.96
C ARG A 487 -11.30 4.42 -3.86
N PRO A 488 -10.01 4.79 -3.86
CA PRO A 488 -9.50 5.74 -2.88
C PRO A 488 -10.14 7.12 -3.01
N LEU A 489 -10.27 7.81 -1.88
CA LEU A 489 -10.81 9.18 -1.81
C LEU A 489 -9.79 10.27 -2.14
N TYR A 490 -8.50 9.94 -2.16
CA TYR A 490 -7.42 10.88 -2.48
C TYR A 490 -7.21 11.10 -3.99
N LEU A 491 -8.03 10.49 -4.84
CA LEU A 491 -8.04 10.71 -6.29
C LEU A 491 -9.42 11.18 -6.75
N LYS A 492 -9.43 12.17 -7.65
CA LYS A 492 -10.62 12.67 -8.34
C LYS A 492 -10.52 12.36 -9.82
N SER A 493 -11.64 11.97 -10.41
CA SER A 493 -11.80 12.07 -11.85
C SER A 493 -12.32 13.45 -12.19
N ASP A 494 -11.70 14.11 -13.17
CA ASP A 494 -12.32 15.19 -13.93
C ASP A 494 -13.55 14.60 -14.64
N GLN A 495 -14.68 14.52 -13.96
CA GLN A 495 -15.98 14.51 -14.61
C GLN A 495 -16.33 15.98 -14.74
N GLY A 496 -16.41 16.45 -15.99
CA GLY A 496 -16.58 17.86 -16.32
C GLY A 496 -17.70 18.52 -15.51
N GLU A 497 -17.47 19.79 -15.16
CA GLU A 497 -18.50 20.70 -14.65
C GLU A 497 -19.79 20.67 -15.50
#